data_AF-A0A4P2TYC4-F1
#
_entry.id   AF-A0A4P2TYC4-F1
#
_cell.length_a   1.000
_cell.length_b   1.000
_cell.length_c   1.000
_cell.angle_alpha   90.00
_cell.angle_beta   90.00
_cell.angle_gamma   90.00
#
_symmetry.space_group_name_H-M   'P 1'
#
loop_
_entity.id
_entity.type
_entity.pdbx_description
1 polymer ?
#
loop_
_entity_poly.entity_id
_entity_poly.type
_entity_poly.pdbx_seq_one_letter_code
_entity_poly.pdbx_strand_id
1 'polypeptide(L)'
;MFFSIVRCFMRVVSQIDFLFPLSEMSNYFIGSEVQWVQSIDEEDKSLEISIPVVLPAGVRTKELTVAIKDADVLCVSYKEANLVQWRLYSAVAPDVEWRAENAIIIVDLLKRDGTTWPSLLNLPMKPSDALLLSEHQIDLAIKREVKPLPAVTTPAATPAPIINEDDLDRLLDETVEEVAVLDEHTKAELKGMEEEELEMKAKLQELEESLQTQTDEESLETSRKTITLLEKMLELHDKCRKLRSQETTLKTFLETQRVDLFKARVNTGVLEEFETEGFLTDEERNIPPHELMVLGIRALNAEDIESALHNLRLAAIHHKHPQSVSILFRLYTQLGTPLGASLLLNRACDNDDVDVVTNLQVAELFDRGARHFPSVFGAAVYFLQRAALKGNVNAMINLAQLFLRGSTAVTTLNESERQAFVDLPKYHAWLEQAIGRGSGSAMFIKGMMHARGDHGCEKSYKIAKAYVDRASKCQPELMKRSQGVTAMLEQLRAEEEGVSTATPTTAASVASPLTPVSPPNTPAVGLSAVPNRPVARVDAAARLASLEASQSRVTTAPAKKANAQGHAIAAARSKNFWERAAVTGTAAYCVYTLAFPLRVLLLPQFYSVVQWILDMFGIGGGSDASGMMM
;
A
#
# COMPACT_ATOMS: atom_id res chain seq x y z
N MET A 1 2.18 13.19 51.44
CA MET A 1 1.98 13.55 50.02
C MET A 1 2.13 12.35 49.08
N PHE A 2 3.19 11.54 49.18
CA PHE A 2 3.36 10.35 48.34
C PHE A 2 2.23 9.30 48.45
N PHE A 3 1.65 9.11 49.64
CA PHE A 3 0.53 8.18 49.84
C PHE A 3 -0.85 8.65 49.31
N SER A 4 -1.03 9.95 49.04
CA SER A 4 -2.28 10.47 48.45
C SER A 4 -2.30 10.37 46.93
N ILE A 5 -1.13 10.41 46.28
CA ILE A 5 -1.01 10.33 44.82
C ILE A 5 -1.20 8.87 44.35
N VAL A 6 -0.66 7.89 45.08
CA VAL A 6 -0.87 6.46 44.78
C VAL A 6 -2.33 6.04 44.98
N ARG A 7 -3.03 6.64 45.96
CA ARG A 7 -4.46 6.36 46.21
C ARG A 7 -5.40 7.04 45.21
N CYS A 8 -4.94 8.10 44.53
CA CYS A 8 -5.69 8.73 43.43
C CYS A 8 -5.46 7.98 42.11
N PHE A 9 -4.24 7.47 41.86
CA PHE A 9 -3.94 6.67 40.68
C PHE A 9 -4.60 5.27 40.71
N MET A 10 -4.66 4.61 41.87
CA MET A 10 -5.40 3.35 42.01
C MET A 10 -6.93 3.49 42.04
N ARG A 11 -7.48 4.70 42.20
CA ARG A 11 -8.93 4.94 42.09
C ARG A 11 -9.39 5.18 40.66
N VAL A 12 -8.50 5.60 39.76
CA VAL A 12 -8.79 5.75 38.32
C VAL A 12 -8.66 4.43 37.56
N VAL A 13 -7.89 3.46 38.09
CA VAL A 13 -7.70 2.14 37.45
C VAL A 13 -8.63 1.05 38.02
N SER A 14 -9.39 1.33 39.10
CA SER A 14 -10.28 0.35 39.77
C SER A 14 -11.78 0.63 39.60
N GLN A 15 -12.17 1.44 38.60
CA GLN A 15 -13.58 1.75 38.32
C GLN A 15 -14.00 1.35 36.90
N ILE A 16 -13.32 0.33 36.36
CA ILE A 16 -13.75 -0.45 35.21
C ILE A 16 -13.79 -1.88 35.72
N ASP A 17 -14.90 -2.57 35.43
CA ASP A 17 -15.31 -3.88 35.94
C ASP A 17 -16.03 -3.87 37.29
N PHE A 18 -17.37 -3.93 37.25
CA PHE A 18 -18.13 -5.04 37.85
C PHE A 18 -19.60 -5.03 37.34
N LEU A 19 -19.97 -6.17 36.73
CA LEU A 19 -21.30 -6.81 36.63
C LEU A 19 -22.40 -6.20 35.76
N PHE A 20 -22.56 -6.73 34.54
CA PHE A 20 -23.87 -7.21 34.02
C PHE A 20 -23.66 -8.31 32.96
N PRO A 21 -24.46 -9.40 32.94
CA PRO A 21 -24.25 -10.54 32.05
C PRO A 21 -25.01 -10.41 30.71
N LEU A 22 -24.38 -10.88 29.62
CA LEU A 22 -24.98 -11.35 28.36
C LEU A 22 -25.78 -10.37 27.46
N SER A 23 -25.44 -9.07 27.42
CA SER A 23 -25.96 -8.14 26.38
C SER A 23 -24.94 -7.15 25.77
N GLU A 24 -23.66 -7.22 26.11
CA GLU A 24 -22.67 -6.17 25.76
C GLU A 24 -22.18 -6.12 24.30
N MET A 25 -22.56 -7.06 23.43
CA MET A 25 -22.16 -7.00 22.01
C MET A 25 -22.98 -5.97 21.20
N SER A 26 -24.14 -5.50 21.69
CA SER A 26 -25.02 -4.62 20.91
C SER A 26 -24.65 -3.14 20.93
N ASN A 27 -23.83 -2.68 21.89
CA ASN A 27 -23.58 -1.25 22.10
C ASN A 27 -22.39 -0.68 21.32
N TYR A 28 -21.53 -1.56 20.77
CA TYR A 28 -20.29 -1.20 20.08
C TYR A 28 -20.27 -1.61 18.60
N PHE A 29 -21.35 -2.18 18.10
CA PHE A 29 -21.47 -2.63 16.71
C PHE A 29 -22.62 -1.88 16.06
N ILE A 30 -22.39 -1.33 14.88
CA ILE A 30 -23.45 -0.82 14.03
C ILE A 30 -24.29 -2.03 13.62
N GLY A 31 -25.43 -2.20 14.27
CA GLY A 31 -26.42 -3.19 13.85
C GLY A 31 -26.69 -3.06 12.35
N SER A 32 -27.07 -4.16 11.70
CA SER A 32 -27.33 -4.19 10.26
C SER A 32 -28.39 -3.19 9.78
N GLU A 33 -29.19 -2.64 10.69
CA GLU A 33 -30.28 -1.70 10.41
C GLU A 33 -29.87 -0.22 10.45
N VAL A 34 -28.72 0.12 11.04
CA VAL A 34 -28.23 1.50 11.09
C VAL A 34 -27.79 1.92 9.68
N GLN A 35 -28.24 3.10 9.24
CA GLN A 35 -27.83 3.70 7.98
C GLN A 35 -27.16 5.03 8.24
N TRP A 36 -26.17 5.38 7.43
CA TRP A 36 -25.59 6.71 7.46
C TRP A 36 -25.28 7.15 6.04
N VAL A 37 -25.30 8.46 5.85
CA VAL A 37 -25.11 9.11 4.56
C VAL A 37 -24.13 10.24 4.77
N GLN A 38 -23.17 10.37 3.86
CA GLN A 38 -22.29 11.53 3.83
C GLN A 38 -22.25 12.10 2.42
N SER A 39 -22.05 13.42 2.33
CA SER A 39 -21.78 14.06 1.06
C SER A 39 -20.35 13.81 0.57
N ILE A 40 -20.16 14.04 -0.72
CA ILE A 40 -18.91 13.86 -1.47
C ILE A 40 -18.21 15.18 -1.69
N ASP A 41 -18.99 16.25 -1.82
CA ASP A 41 -18.46 17.55 -2.17
C ASP A 41 -17.65 18.04 -0.97
N GLU A 42 -16.38 18.40 -1.18
CA GLU A 42 -15.49 18.82 -0.08
C GLU A 42 -16.03 20.06 0.67
N GLU A 43 -16.91 20.82 0.01
CA GLU A 43 -17.65 21.96 0.57
C GLU A 43 -18.86 21.53 1.42
N ASP A 44 -19.43 20.35 1.14
CA ASP A 44 -20.58 19.80 1.85
C ASP A 44 -20.14 18.83 2.95
N LYS A 45 -20.17 19.33 4.17
CA LYS A 45 -19.76 18.58 5.37
C LYS A 45 -20.92 17.84 6.03
N SER A 46 -22.06 17.69 5.35
CA SER A 46 -23.23 17.01 5.90
C SER A 46 -23.01 15.53 6.17
N LEU A 47 -23.56 15.08 7.29
CA LEU A 47 -23.54 13.70 7.75
C LEU A 47 -24.91 13.40 8.37
N GLU A 48 -25.68 12.50 7.76
CA GLU A 48 -26.96 12.02 8.30
C GLU A 48 -26.77 10.61 8.87
N ILE A 49 -27.22 10.37 10.10
CA ILE A 49 -27.17 9.06 10.75
C ILE A 49 -28.58 8.66 11.15
N SER A 50 -29.05 7.53 10.63
CA SER A 50 -30.32 6.89 10.97
C SER A 50 -30.11 5.74 11.95
N ILE A 51 -30.56 5.92 13.19
CA ILE A 51 -30.38 5.00 14.30
C ILE A 51 -31.73 4.39 14.67
N PRO A 52 -31.96 3.08 14.43
CA PRO A 52 -33.12 2.39 14.98
C PRO A 52 -32.95 2.27 16.49
N VAL A 53 -33.95 2.72 17.25
CA VAL A 53 -33.91 2.70 18.72
C VAL A 53 -35.10 1.92 19.26
N VAL A 54 -34.81 0.93 20.08
CA VAL A 54 -35.83 0.20 20.84
C VAL A 54 -36.11 0.98 22.12
N LEU A 55 -37.26 1.64 22.18
CA LEU A 55 -37.67 2.43 23.35
C LEU A 55 -38.29 1.54 24.44
N PRO A 56 -37.99 1.79 25.72
CA PRO A 56 -38.71 1.16 26.82
C PRO A 56 -40.22 1.47 26.76
N ALA A 57 -41.04 0.54 27.25
CA ALA A 57 -42.50 0.66 27.19
C ALA A 57 -43.00 1.97 27.83
N GLY A 58 -43.76 2.77 27.06
CA GLY A 58 -44.35 4.04 27.49
C GLY A 58 -43.48 5.28 27.27
N VAL A 59 -42.25 5.14 26.76
CA VAL A 59 -41.37 6.28 26.46
C VAL A 59 -41.71 6.87 25.10
N ARG A 60 -41.87 8.20 25.04
CA ARG A 60 -42.03 8.94 23.77
C ARG A 60 -40.68 9.39 23.23
N THR A 61 -40.52 9.36 21.92
CA THR A 61 -39.31 9.80 21.21
C THR A 61 -38.89 11.24 21.54
N LYS A 62 -39.83 12.12 21.89
CA LYS A 62 -39.56 13.52 22.28
C LYS A 62 -38.85 13.68 23.62
N GLU A 63 -38.80 12.63 24.45
CA GLU A 63 -38.16 12.66 25.77
C GLU A 63 -36.68 12.22 25.70
N LEU A 64 -36.18 11.94 24.50
CA LEU A 64 -34.78 11.60 24.25
C LEU A 64 -33.92 12.84 24.18
N THR A 65 -32.66 12.70 24.57
CA THR A 65 -31.64 13.73 24.44
C THR A 65 -30.51 13.18 23.56
N VAL A 66 -30.22 13.86 22.45
CA VAL A 66 -29.10 13.57 21.56
C VAL A 66 -28.06 14.68 21.74
N ALA A 67 -26.80 14.31 21.96
CA ALA A 67 -25.71 15.26 22.14
C ALA A 67 -24.38 14.71 21.63
N ILE A 68 -23.48 15.61 21.21
CA ILE A 68 -22.07 15.29 20.95
C ILE A 68 -21.25 15.66 22.19
N LYS A 69 -20.47 14.71 22.69
CA LYS A 69 -19.46 14.91 23.74
C LYS A 69 -18.07 14.82 23.13
N ASP A 70 -17.12 15.55 23.69
CA ASP A 70 -15.70 15.53 23.29
C ASP A 70 -15.43 15.75 21.78
N ALA A 71 -16.38 16.41 21.10
CA ALA A 71 -16.42 16.64 19.66
C ALA A 71 -16.58 15.41 18.75
N ASP A 72 -16.42 14.17 19.24
CA ASP A 72 -16.49 12.95 18.41
C ASP A 72 -17.37 11.83 19.01
N VAL A 73 -17.97 12.02 20.18
CA VAL A 73 -18.82 11.01 20.83
C VAL A 73 -20.29 11.36 20.71
N LEU A 74 -21.03 10.60 19.90
CA LEU A 74 -22.48 10.68 19.80
C LEU A 74 -23.15 9.93 20.96
N CYS A 75 -23.96 10.65 21.73
CA CYS A 75 -24.75 10.09 22.82
C CYS A 75 -26.24 10.27 22.56
N VAL A 76 -27.01 9.17 22.61
CA VAL A 76 -28.47 9.18 22.69
C VAL A 76 -28.86 8.66 24.07
N SER A 77 -29.60 9.46 24.83
CA SER A 77 -29.95 9.16 26.22
C SER A 77 -31.42 9.42 26.52
N TYR A 78 -31.93 8.71 27.52
CA TYR A 78 -33.24 8.95 28.12
C TYR A 78 -33.05 9.12 29.63
N LYS A 79 -33.31 10.33 30.15
CA LYS A 79 -33.01 10.71 31.54
C LYS A 79 -31.53 10.45 31.85
N GLU A 80 -31.23 9.55 32.79
CA GLU A 80 -29.86 9.18 33.18
C GLU A 80 -29.33 7.93 32.43
N ALA A 81 -30.18 7.27 31.63
CA ALA A 81 -29.80 6.06 30.91
C ALA A 81 -29.26 6.40 29.52
N ASN A 82 -28.02 5.97 29.22
CA ASN A 82 -27.45 6.05 27.87
C ASN A 82 -27.97 4.88 27.04
N LEU A 83 -28.68 5.19 25.95
CA LEU A 83 -29.19 4.20 25.00
C LEU A 83 -28.13 3.89 23.94
N VAL A 84 -27.42 4.91 23.46
CA VAL A 84 -26.36 4.78 22.46
C VAL A 84 -25.19 5.68 22.86
N GLN A 85 -23.97 5.15 22.78
CA GLN A 85 -22.75 5.91 22.94
C GLN A 85 -21.72 5.43 21.91
N TRP A 86 -21.50 6.23 20.89
CA TRP A 86 -20.64 5.88 19.75
C TRP A 86 -19.54 6.92 19.56
N ARG A 87 -18.30 6.46 19.40
CA ARG A 87 -17.21 7.29 18.94
C ARG A 87 -17.19 7.31 17.42
N LEU A 88 -17.47 8.47 16.85
CA LEU A 88 -17.44 8.73 15.42
C LEU A 88 -16.02 8.67 14.86
N TYR A 89 -15.90 8.59 13.55
CA TYR A 89 -14.60 8.50 12.86
C TYR A 89 -13.69 9.71 13.14
N SER A 90 -14.26 10.91 13.10
CA SER A 90 -13.58 12.19 13.31
C SER A 90 -14.51 13.17 14.03
N ALA A 91 -13.97 14.31 14.42
CA ALA A 91 -14.70 15.34 15.13
C ALA A 91 -15.78 16.01 14.25
N VAL A 92 -16.92 16.30 14.87
CA VAL A 92 -18.07 16.98 14.28
C VAL A 92 -18.32 18.33 14.97
N ALA A 93 -19.17 19.15 14.38
CA ALA A 93 -19.69 20.36 15.00
C ALA A 93 -20.47 20.00 16.27
N PRO A 94 -20.47 20.87 17.30
CA PRO A 94 -21.22 20.62 18.52
C PRO A 94 -22.74 20.74 18.33
N ASP A 95 -23.18 21.47 17.30
CA ASP A 95 -24.58 21.66 16.98
C ASP A 95 -25.14 20.39 16.33
N VAL A 96 -26.20 19.84 16.94
CA VAL A 96 -26.85 18.62 16.50
C VAL A 96 -28.31 18.91 16.22
N GLU A 97 -28.73 18.70 14.98
CA GLU A 97 -30.14 18.64 14.64
C GLU A 97 -30.56 17.17 14.63
N TRP A 98 -31.72 16.87 15.22
CA TRP A 98 -32.23 15.51 15.19
C TRP A 98 -33.75 15.50 15.16
N ARG A 99 -34.28 14.45 14.52
CA ARG A 99 -35.71 14.19 14.40
C ARG A 99 -35.98 12.72 14.68
N ALA A 100 -37.19 12.42 15.14
CA ALA A 100 -37.63 11.06 15.36
C ALA A 100 -38.77 10.72 14.40
N GLU A 101 -38.55 9.72 13.56
CA GLU A 101 -39.52 9.19 12.62
C GLU A 101 -39.86 7.76 13.04
N ASN A 102 -41.03 7.58 13.66
CA ASN A 102 -41.47 6.32 14.25
C ASN A 102 -40.49 5.79 15.32
N ALA A 103 -39.74 4.73 15.01
CA ALA A 103 -38.74 4.08 15.87
C ALA A 103 -37.29 4.35 15.42
N ILE A 104 -37.10 5.30 14.51
CA ILE A 104 -35.78 5.68 13.98
C ILE A 104 -35.49 7.12 14.39
N ILE A 105 -34.32 7.33 14.97
CA ILE A 105 -33.77 8.65 15.24
C ILE A 105 -32.87 9.00 14.07
N ILE A 106 -33.15 10.13 13.44
CA ILE A 106 -32.30 10.68 12.38
C ILE A 106 -31.54 11.86 12.98
N VAL A 107 -30.22 11.80 12.89
CA VAL A 107 -29.29 12.78 13.44
C VAL A 107 -28.55 13.41 12.27
N ASP A 108 -28.71 14.72 12.12
CA ASP A 108 -28.03 15.53 11.12
C ASP A 108 -26.85 16.24 11.80
N LEU A 109 -25.65 15.98 11.28
CA LEU A 109 -24.38 16.47 11.81
C LEU A 109 -23.58 17.18 10.71
N LEU A 110 -22.68 18.05 11.13
CA LEU A 110 -21.67 18.65 10.27
C LEU A 110 -20.29 18.16 10.68
N LYS A 111 -19.52 17.59 9.76
CA LYS A 111 -18.11 17.24 9.98
C LYS A 111 -17.29 18.51 10.17
N ARG A 112 -16.20 18.43 10.95
CA ARG A 112 -15.25 19.56 11.02
C ARG A 112 -14.39 19.62 9.77
N ASP A 113 -13.97 18.47 9.28
CA ASP A 113 -13.18 18.30 8.07
C ASP A 113 -14.05 17.89 6.87
N GLY A 114 -13.66 18.32 5.66
CA GLY A 114 -14.34 17.95 4.42
C GLY A 114 -13.98 16.55 3.92
N THR A 115 -13.27 15.74 4.72
CA THR A 115 -12.80 14.44 4.26
C THR A 115 -13.95 13.43 4.21
N THR A 116 -13.87 12.53 3.22
CA THR A 116 -14.77 11.38 3.14
C THR A 116 -14.36 10.35 4.19
N TRP A 117 -15.28 9.99 5.08
CA TRP A 117 -14.99 9.04 6.14
C TRP A 117 -15.01 7.60 5.60
N PRO A 118 -13.99 6.76 5.87
CA PRO A 118 -13.94 5.36 5.44
C PRO A 118 -14.84 4.43 6.27
N SER A 119 -15.32 4.90 7.42
CA SER A 119 -16.26 4.21 8.30
C SER A 119 -17.01 5.24 9.14
N LEU A 120 -18.12 4.85 9.77
CA LEU A 120 -18.84 5.74 10.68
C LEU A 120 -18.16 5.82 12.04
N LEU A 121 -17.67 4.68 12.54
CA LEU A 121 -17.10 4.58 13.88
C LEU A 121 -15.59 4.41 13.86
N ASN A 122 -14.94 4.99 14.85
CA ASN A 122 -13.56 4.71 15.22
C ASN A 122 -13.53 3.88 16.51
N LEU A 123 -13.44 2.56 16.33
CA LEU A 123 -13.49 1.60 17.44
C LEU A 123 -12.26 0.69 17.40
N PRO A 124 -11.28 0.92 18.29
CA PRO A 124 -10.18 -0.01 18.51
C PRO A 124 -10.70 -1.41 18.85
N MET A 125 -9.98 -2.44 18.40
CA MET A 125 -10.27 -3.83 18.77
C MET A 125 -9.57 -4.16 20.09
N LYS A 126 -10.13 -5.13 20.81
CA LYS A 126 -9.47 -5.67 22.00
C LYS A 126 -8.24 -6.49 21.56
N PRO A 127 -7.08 -6.38 22.23
CA PRO A 127 -5.90 -7.19 21.91
C PRO A 127 -6.13 -8.70 22.01
N SER A 128 -7.14 -9.12 22.77
CA SER A 128 -7.54 -10.52 22.96
C SER A 128 -8.65 -10.99 22.01
N ASP A 129 -8.94 -10.23 20.95
CA ASP A 129 -9.97 -10.58 19.97
C ASP A 129 -9.56 -11.87 19.22
N ALA A 130 -10.50 -12.81 19.08
CA ALA A 130 -10.25 -14.11 18.48
C ALA A 130 -9.91 -14.04 16.97
N LEU A 131 -10.18 -12.91 16.31
CA LEU A 131 -9.82 -12.70 14.91
C LEU A 131 -8.32 -12.43 14.70
N LEU A 132 -7.64 -11.97 15.74
CA LEU A 132 -6.22 -11.65 15.69
C LEU A 132 -5.39 -12.93 15.75
N LEU A 133 -4.29 -12.97 15.01
CA LEU A 133 -3.34 -14.06 15.14
C LEU A 133 -2.43 -13.80 16.33
N SER A 134 -2.19 -14.85 17.14
CA SER A 134 -1.14 -14.79 18.14
C SER A 134 0.23 -14.72 17.48
N GLU A 135 1.22 -14.19 18.20
CA GLU A 135 2.61 -14.12 17.72
C GLU A 135 3.11 -15.50 17.26
N HIS A 136 2.85 -16.55 18.03
CA HIS A 136 3.16 -17.93 17.64
C HIS A 136 2.50 -18.37 16.33
N GLN A 137 1.25 -17.98 16.06
CA GLN A 137 0.60 -18.30 14.78
C GLN A 137 1.25 -17.54 13.61
N ILE A 138 1.74 -16.33 13.85
CA ILE A 138 2.48 -15.54 12.87
C ILE A 138 3.86 -16.15 12.63
N ASP A 139 4.56 -16.58 13.68
CA ASP A 139 5.83 -17.31 13.57
C ASP A 139 5.67 -18.55 12.69
N LEU A 140 4.61 -19.34 12.92
CA LEU A 140 4.30 -20.50 12.09
C LEU A 140 4.00 -20.12 10.64
N ALA A 141 3.35 -18.98 10.38
CA ALA A 141 3.09 -18.50 9.03
C ALA A 141 4.40 -18.10 8.33
N ILE A 142 5.25 -17.31 8.99
CA ILE A 142 6.53 -16.85 8.43
C ILE A 142 7.46 -18.05 8.23
N LYS A 143 7.52 -19.01 9.16
CA LYS A 143 8.36 -20.22 9.06
C LYS A 143 8.02 -21.10 7.85
N ARG A 144 6.77 -21.07 7.37
CA ARG A 144 6.36 -21.79 6.15
C ARG A 144 6.92 -21.17 4.88
N GLU A 145 6.96 -19.84 4.80
CA GLU A 145 7.46 -19.09 3.64
C GLU A 145 8.98 -18.90 3.69
N VAL A 146 9.52 -18.68 4.88
CA VAL A 146 10.92 -18.30 5.12
C VAL A 146 11.60 -19.39 5.95
N LYS A 147 12.13 -20.40 5.25
CA LYS A 147 12.84 -21.50 5.89
C LYS A 147 14.18 -21.00 6.50
N PRO A 148 14.61 -21.53 7.65
CA PRO A 148 15.92 -21.20 8.19
C PRO A 148 17.01 -21.76 7.28
N LEU A 149 18.13 -21.04 7.19
CA LEU A 149 19.30 -21.49 6.46
C LEU A 149 20.10 -22.49 7.32
N PRO A 150 20.87 -23.40 6.69
CA PRO A 150 21.83 -24.24 7.43
C PRO A 150 22.79 -23.39 8.26
N ALA A 151 23.25 -23.95 9.37
CA ALA A 151 24.21 -23.30 10.25
C ALA A 151 25.49 -22.94 9.48
N VAL A 152 26.10 -21.81 9.82
CA VAL A 152 27.42 -21.46 9.30
C VAL A 152 28.41 -22.42 9.93
N THR A 153 28.86 -23.43 9.18
CA THR A 153 30.00 -24.26 9.55
C THR A 153 31.25 -23.40 9.42
N THR A 154 31.56 -22.62 10.46
CA THR A 154 32.93 -22.13 10.62
C THR A 154 33.84 -23.35 10.61
N PRO A 155 34.84 -23.45 9.70
CA PRO A 155 35.89 -24.43 9.88
C PRO A 155 36.55 -24.11 11.22
N ALA A 156 36.23 -24.90 12.23
CA ALA A 156 36.75 -24.70 13.56
C ALA A 156 38.27 -24.74 13.46
N ALA A 157 38.93 -23.69 13.97
CA ALA A 157 40.34 -23.66 14.28
C ALA A 157 40.68 -24.62 15.44
N THR A 158 40.24 -25.87 15.33
CA THR A 158 40.87 -27.01 15.98
C THR A 158 42.17 -27.27 15.22
N PRO A 159 43.32 -27.47 15.89
CA PRO A 159 44.56 -27.82 15.19
C PRO A 159 44.26 -29.02 14.30
N ALA A 160 44.49 -28.87 13.00
CA ALA A 160 44.13 -29.84 11.98
C ALA A 160 44.56 -31.25 12.45
N PRO A 161 43.62 -32.17 12.73
CA PRO A 161 43.98 -33.57 12.63
C PRO A 161 44.36 -33.79 11.17
N ILE A 162 45.29 -34.71 10.91
CA ILE A 162 45.66 -35.09 9.56
C ILE A 162 44.38 -35.65 8.90
N ILE A 163 43.69 -34.83 8.10
CA ILE A 163 42.51 -35.24 7.34
C ILE A 163 43.04 -36.01 6.14
N ASN A 164 42.79 -37.33 6.10
CA ASN A 164 43.02 -38.12 4.88
C ASN A 164 42.01 -37.71 3.80
N GLU A 165 42.35 -37.87 2.52
CA GLU A 165 41.43 -37.61 1.39
C GLU A 165 40.06 -38.29 1.59
N ASP A 166 40.03 -39.49 2.17
CA ASP A 166 38.80 -40.24 2.47
C ASP A 166 37.87 -39.56 3.50
N ASP A 167 38.41 -38.80 4.47
CA ASP A 167 37.60 -38.06 5.45
C ASP A 167 37.08 -36.74 4.86
N LEU A 168 37.81 -36.17 3.90
CA LEU A 168 37.36 -34.99 3.16
C LEU A 168 36.21 -35.36 2.21
N ASP A 169 36.35 -36.46 1.48
CA ASP A 169 35.28 -36.98 0.61
C ASP A 169 34.03 -37.33 1.41
N ARG A 170 34.18 -37.90 2.62
CA ARG A 170 33.05 -38.17 3.51
C ARG A 170 32.34 -36.91 4.01
N LEU A 171 33.08 -35.86 4.40
CA LEU A 171 32.49 -34.59 4.83
C LEU A 171 31.84 -33.84 3.66
N LEU A 172 32.42 -33.95 2.46
CA LEU A 172 31.84 -33.44 1.23
C LEU A 172 30.54 -34.21 0.90
N ASP A 173 30.53 -35.52 1.04
CA ASP A 173 29.32 -36.34 0.84
C ASP A 173 28.24 -36.02 1.88
N GLU A 174 28.58 -35.87 3.16
CA GLU A 174 27.65 -35.50 4.23
C GLU A 174 27.07 -34.08 4.01
N THR A 175 27.88 -33.10 3.60
CA THR A 175 27.40 -31.75 3.25
C THR A 175 26.59 -31.70 1.96
N VAL A 176 26.94 -32.53 0.97
CA VAL A 176 26.17 -32.69 -0.28
C VAL A 176 24.81 -33.34 0.03
N GLU A 177 24.74 -34.30 0.95
CA GLU A 177 23.47 -34.88 1.40
C GLU A 177 22.61 -33.88 2.17
N GLU A 178 23.18 -33.09 3.09
CA GLU A 178 22.45 -32.05 3.82
C GLU A 178 21.91 -30.96 2.88
N VAL A 179 22.72 -30.53 1.91
CA VAL A 179 22.31 -29.57 0.88
C VAL A 179 21.28 -30.22 -0.06
N ALA A 180 21.38 -31.50 -0.40
CA ALA A 180 20.42 -32.17 -1.28
C ALA A 180 18.98 -32.11 -0.74
N VAL A 181 18.81 -32.15 0.58
CA VAL A 181 17.50 -32.08 1.28
C VAL A 181 16.91 -30.66 1.30
N LEU A 182 17.68 -29.62 0.98
CA LEU A 182 17.20 -28.24 0.95
C LEU A 182 16.31 -27.97 -0.27
N ASP A 183 15.30 -27.12 -0.06
CA ASP A 183 14.44 -26.59 -1.10
C ASP A 183 15.24 -25.72 -2.09
N GLU A 184 14.79 -25.65 -3.34
CA GLU A 184 15.49 -24.94 -4.43
C GLU A 184 15.69 -23.46 -4.09
N HIS A 185 14.70 -22.85 -3.44
CA HIS A 185 14.77 -21.46 -3.00
C HIS A 185 15.86 -21.23 -1.93
N THR A 186 15.95 -22.11 -0.94
CA THR A 186 16.98 -22.05 0.11
C THR A 186 18.38 -22.21 -0.48
N LYS A 187 18.55 -23.12 -1.45
CA LYS A 187 19.82 -23.30 -2.17
C LYS A 187 20.22 -22.04 -2.94
N ALA A 188 19.27 -21.43 -3.65
CA ALA A 188 19.51 -20.21 -4.40
C ALA A 188 19.88 -19.03 -3.49
N GLU A 189 19.22 -18.88 -2.34
CA GLU A 189 19.55 -17.85 -1.35
C GLU A 189 20.95 -18.04 -0.78
N LEU A 190 21.32 -19.28 -0.39
CA LEU A 190 22.66 -19.59 0.11
C LEU A 190 23.74 -19.27 -0.90
N LYS A 191 23.57 -19.75 -2.13
CA LYS A 191 24.52 -19.50 -3.22
C LYS A 191 24.67 -18.00 -3.48
N GLY A 192 23.57 -17.25 -3.47
CA GLY A 192 23.60 -15.80 -3.63
C GLY A 192 24.35 -15.09 -2.50
N MET A 193 24.23 -15.58 -1.26
CA MET A 193 24.99 -15.05 -0.14
C MET A 193 26.49 -15.35 -0.27
N GLU A 194 26.85 -16.57 -0.62
CA GLU A 194 28.25 -17.00 -0.82
C GLU A 194 28.92 -16.22 -1.97
N GLU A 195 28.22 -16.03 -3.10
CA GLU A 195 28.72 -15.24 -4.22
C GLU A 195 28.93 -13.76 -3.82
N GLU A 196 27.98 -13.16 -3.10
CA GLU A 196 28.12 -11.78 -2.60
C GLU A 196 29.30 -11.63 -1.63
N GLU A 197 29.49 -12.59 -0.73
CA GLU A 197 30.62 -12.61 0.21
C GLU A 197 31.97 -12.71 -0.51
N LEU A 198 32.07 -13.61 -1.49
CA LEU A 198 33.28 -13.78 -2.30
C LEU A 198 33.62 -12.53 -3.11
N GLU A 199 32.62 -11.89 -3.74
CA GLU A 199 32.81 -10.65 -4.48
C GLU A 199 33.27 -9.49 -3.58
N MET A 200 32.68 -9.35 -2.39
CA MET A 200 33.08 -8.32 -1.44
C MET A 200 34.52 -8.55 -0.94
N LYS A 201 34.89 -9.79 -0.62
CA LYS A 201 36.26 -10.14 -0.18
C LYS A 201 37.29 -9.92 -1.28
N ALA A 202 36.99 -10.32 -2.52
CA ALA A 202 37.88 -10.11 -3.66
C ALA A 202 38.14 -8.62 -3.91
N LYS A 203 37.09 -7.78 -3.87
CA LYS A 203 37.24 -6.32 -4.00
C LYS A 203 38.01 -5.70 -2.84
N LEU A 204 37.81 -6.20 -1.62
CA LEU A 204 38.56 -5.73 -0.46
C LEU A 204 40.05 -6.01 -0.64
N GLN A 205 40.42 -7.23 -1.05
CA GLN A 205 41.81 -7.59 -1.33
C GLN A 205 42.42 -6.74 -2.46
N GLU A 206 41.71 -6.55 -3.57
CA GLU A 206 42.15 -5.70 -4.68
C GLU A 206 42.43 -4.26 -4.22
N LEU A 207 41.54 -3.68 -3.40
CA LEU A 207 41.72 -2.33 -2.86
C LEU A 207 42.88 -2.25 -1.88
N GLU A 208 43.08 -3.24 -1.01
CA GLU A 208 44.22 -3.30 -0.09
C GLU A 208 45.57 -3.40 -0.83
N GLU A 209 45.64 -4.20 -1.90
CA GLU A 209 46.82 -4.29 -2.76
C GLU A 209 47.06 -2.97 -3.52
N SER A 210 46.00 -2.33 -4.00
CA SER A 210 46.09 -1.01 -4.65
C SER A 210 46.65 0.05 -3.69
N LEU A 211 46.26 0.02 -2.41
CA LEU A 211 46.73 0.93 -1.37
C LEU A 211 48.24 0.86 -1.11
N GLN A 212 48.87 -0.29 -1.39
CA GLN A 212 50.32 -0.46 -1.24
C GLN A 212 51.11 0.13 -2.42
N THR A 213 50.47 0.30 -3.58
CA THR A 213 51.12 0.72 -4.83
C THR A 213 50.75 2.14 -5.27
N GLN A 214 49.63 2.66 -4.74
CA GLN A 214 49.07 3.95 -5.10
C GLN A 214 49.74 5.10 -4.33
N THR A 215 50.04 6.19 -5.05
CA THR A 215 50.79 7.34 -4.52
C THR A 215 49.98 8.64 -4.48
N ASP A 216 48.81 8.67 -5.12
CA ASP A 216 47.92 9.83 -5.13
C ASP A 216 47.03 9.87 -3.89
N GLU A 217 47.09 10.96 -3.12
CA GLU A 217 46.47 11.10 -1.81
C GLU A 217 44.93 11.10 -1.86
N GLU A 218 44.33 11.70 -2.89
CA GLU A 218 42.87 11.72 -3.08
C GLU A 218 42.36 10.30 -3.35
N SER A 219 43.03 9.59 -4.26
CA SER A 219 42.69 8.20 -4.56
C SER A 219 42.88 7.27 -3.34
N LEU A 220 43.92 7.47 -2.53
CA LEU A 220 44.14 6.72 -1.28
C LEU A 220 43.01 6.94 -0.27
N GLU A 221 42.50 8.17 -0.14
CA GLU A 221 41.37 8.47 0.74
C GLU A 221 40.07 7.79 0.25
N THR A 222 39.82 7.80 -1.07
CA THR A 222 38.65 7.10 -1.65
C THR A 222 38.72 5.59 -1.48
N SER A 223 39.90 4.98 -1.68
CA SER A 223 40.12 3.55 -1.45
C SER A 223 39.89 3.18 0.02
N ARG A 224 40.41 3.98 0.97
CA ARG A 224 40.17 3.78 2.41
C ARG A 224 38.68 3.85 2.77
N LYS A 225 37.95 4.86 2.26
CA LYS A 225 36.50 4.98 2.48
C LYS A 225 35.76 3.75 1.93
N THR A 226 36.14 3.29 0.75
CA THR A 226 35.52 2.12 0.10
C THR A 226 35.80 0.84 0.88
N ILE A 227 37.01 0.66 1.41
CA ILE A 227 37.34 -0.46 2.31
C ILE A 227 36.46 -0.43 3.56
N THR A 228 36.34 0.72 4.23
CA THR A 228 35.48 0.83 5.42
C THR A 228 34.01 0.48 5.11
N LEU A 229 33.50 0.86 3.94
CA LEU A 229 32.16 0.49 3.50
C LEU A 229 32.05 -1.03 3.26
N LEU A 230 33.01 -1.64 2.56
CA LEU A 230 33.03 -3.08 2.29
C LEU A 230 33.17 -3.92 3.57
N GLU A 231 34.04 -3.52 4.50
CA GLU A 231 34.18 -4.16 5.81
C GLU A 231 32.85 -4.12 6.57
N LYS A 232 32.18 -2.97 6.56
CA LYS A 232 30.87 -2.83 7.21
C LYS A 232 29.78 -3.65 6.50
N MET A 233 29.80 -3.72 5.17
CA MET A 233 28.88 -4.57 4.41
C MET A 233 29.10 -6.06 4.71
N LEU A 234 30.34 -6.52 4.81
CA LEU A 234 30.68 -7.90 5.19
C LEU A 234 30.22 -8.21 6.62
N GLU A 235 30.45 -7.31 7.58
CA GLU A 235 29.95 -7.46 8.96
C GLU A 235 28.42 -7.63 8.99
N LEU A 236 27.70 -6.81 8.22
CA LEU A 236 26.24 -6.89 8.13
C LEU A 236 25.76 -8.12 7.37
N HIS A 237 26.48 -8.54 6.33
CA HIS A 237 26.22 -9.76 5.59
C HIS A 237 26.33 -10.99 6.51
N ASP A 238 27.42 -11.11 7.28
CA ASP A 238 27.61 -12.17 8.27
C ASP A 238 26.53 -12.15 9.35
N LYS A 239 26.11 -10.95 9.78
CA LYS A 239 25.01 -10.79 10.74
C LYS A 239 23.69 -11.29 10.15
N CYS A 240 23.37 -10.95 8.90
CA CYS A 240 22.21 -11.49 8.20
C CYS A 240 22.28 -13.03 8.09
N ARG A 241 23.43 -13.57 7.67
CA ARG A 241 23.63 -15.02 7.54
C ARG A 241 23.41 -15.74 8.88
N LYS A 242 23.94 -15.19 9.98
CA LYS A 242 23.74 -15.71 11.34
C LYS A 242 22.28 -15.66 11.79
N LEU A 243 21.57 -14.56 11.52
CA LEU A 243 20.14 -14.44 11.85
C LEU A 243 19.29 -15.41 11.03
N ARG A 244 19.57 -15.55 9.74
CA ARG A 244 18.87 -16.49 8.84
C ARG A 244 19.13 -17.96 9.21
N SER A 245 20.24 -18.28 9.88
CA SER A 245 20.50 -19.62 10.43
C SER A 245 19.76 -19.95 11.73
N GLN A 246 19.19 -18.95 12.40
CA GLN A 246 18.38 -19.17 13.62
C GLN A 246 16.97 -19.63 13.27
N GLU A 247 16.19 -20.01 14.28
CA GLU A 247 14.78 -20.32 14.08
C GLU A 247 14.03 -19.10 13.52
N THR A 248 13.27 -19.33 12.44
CA THR A 248 12.42 -18.30 11.84
C THR A 248 11.26 -17.98 12.77
N THR A 249 11.28 -16.76 13.31
CA THR A 249 10.20 -16.12 14.07
C THR A 249 9.95 -14.74 13.48
N LEU A 250 8.86 -14.10 13.85
CA LEU A 250 8.56 -12.71 13.48
C LEU A 250 9.70 -11.79 13.92
N LYS A 251 10.21 -11.95 15.14
CA LYS A 251 11.30 -11.13 15.66
C LYS A 251 12.57 -11.29 14.84
N THR A 252 13.03 -12.53 14.63
CA THR A 252 14.25 -12.81 13.86
C THR A 252 14.09 -12.37 12.40
N PHE A 253 12.88 -12.52 11.82
CA PHE A 253 12.56 -12.02 10.48
C PHE A 253 12.69 -10.49 10.40
N LEU A 254 12.04 -9.74 11.29
CA LEU A 254 12.08 -8.28 11.29
C LEU A 254 13.49 -7.74 11.58
N GLU A 255 14.25 -8.40 12.46
CA GLU A 255 15.65 -8.06 12.69
C GLU A 255 16.50 -8.30 11.43
N THR A 256 16.29 -9.41 10.73
CA THR A 256 16.97 -9.68 9.45
C THR A 256 16.65 -8.60 8.42
N GLN A 257 15.37 -8.24 8.26
CA GLN A 257 14.95 -7.19 7.33
C GLN A 257 15.58 -5.82 7.65
N ARG A 258 15.74 -5.50 8.95
CA ARG A 258 16.43 -4.28 9.38
C ARG A 258 17.92 -4.31 9.05
N VAL A 259 18.59 -5.45 9.22
CA VAL A 259 20.01 -5.59 8.86
C VAL A 259 20.19 -5.53 7.34
N ASP A 260 19.31 -6.15 6.56
CA ASP A 260 19.35 -6.06 5.08
C ASP A 260 19.16 -4.62 4.59
N LEU A 261 18.22 -3.87 5.19
CA LEU A 261 18.03 -2.45 4.91
C LEU A 261 19.24 -1.62 5.32
N PHE A 262 19.88 -1.95 6.45
CA PHE A 262 21.10 -1.27 6.86
C PHE A 262 22.26 -1.58 5.90
N LYS A 263 22.44 -2.83 5.48
CA LYS A 263 23.42 -3.21 4.44
C LYS A 263 23.19 -2.42 3.16
N ALA A 264 21.94 -2.27 2.73
CA ALA A 264 21.60 -1.45 1.57
C ALA A 264 21.95 0.04 1.76
N ARG A 265 21.79 0.60 2.98
CA ARG A 265 22.19 1.98 3.29
C ARG A 265 23.71 2.15 3.27
N VAL A 266 24.47 1.19 3.80
CA VAL A 266 25.93 1.19 3.71
C VAL A 266 26.39 1.15 2.26
N ASN A 267 25.72 0.37 1.40
CA ASN A 267 26.01 0.36 -0.04
C ASN A 267 25.76 1.71 -0.73
N THR A 268 24.96 2.61 -0.13
CA THR A 268 24.79 4.01 -0.59
C THR A 268 25.76 5.00 0.04
N GLY A 269 26.71 4.53 0.86
CA GLY A 269 27.74 5.36 1.52
C GLY A 269 27.39 5.81 2.94
N VAL A 270 26.26 5.37 3.51
CA VAL A 270 25.80 5.78 4.85
C VAL A 270 26.14 4.70 5.87
N LEU A 271 27.05 5.00 6.80
CA LEU A 271 27.53 4.06 7.82
C LEU A 271 26.63 3.98 9.07
N GLU A 272 25.74 4.95 9.27
CA GLU A 272 24.85 4.99 10.44
C GLU A 272 23.63 4.07 10.28
N GLU A 273 23.26 3.34 11.33
CA GLU A 273 22.11 2.41 11.31
C GLU A 273 20.77 3.13 11.17
N PHE A 274 20.64 4.33 11.74
CA PHE A 274 19.42 5.12 11.73
C PHE A 274 19.61 6.42 10.94
N GLU A 275 18.49 7.01 10.53
CA GLU A 275 18.49 8.38 10.01
C GLU A 275 18.46 9.35 11.18
N THR A 276 19.32 10.36 11.16
CA THR A 276 19.35 11.42 12.16
C THR A 276 19.23 12.78 11.47
N GLU A 277 18.54 13.71 12.11
CA GLU A 277 18.43 15.09 11.64
C GLU A 277 18.48 15.99 12.88
N GLY A 278 19.42 16.92 12.91
CA GLY A 278 19.57 17.88 14.01
C GLY A 278 18.68 19.11 13.80
N PHE A 279 18.23 19.73 14.89
CA PHE A 279 17.63 21.06 14.81
C PHE A 279 18.74 22.09 14.49
N LEU A 280 18.50 22.97 13.52
CA LEU A 280 19.42 24.06 13.21
C LEU A 280 19.22 25.24 14.17
N THR A 281 17.98 25.45 14.63
CA THR A 281 17.64 26.52 15.58
C THR A 281 16.76 26.03 16.72
N ASP A 282 16.79 26.74 17.86
CA ASP A 282 15.89 26.47 18.99
C ASP A 282 14.41 26.80 18.66
N GLU A 283 14.18 27.66 17.67
CA GLU A 283 12.84 27.99 17.18
C GLU A 283 12.21 26.80 16.46
N GLU A 284 12.97 26.10 15.61
CA GLU A 284 12.53 24.89 14.90
C GLU A 284 12.04 23.79 15.82
N ARG A 285 12.69 23.65 16.99
CA ARG A 285 12.32 22.65 17.99
C ARG A 285 10.89 22.83 18.53
N ASN A 286 10.36 24.05 18.50
CA ASN A 286 9.03 24.36 19.00
C ASN A 286 7.95 24.30 17.91
N ILE A 287 8.31 24.05 16.65
CA ILE A 287 7.35 23.97 15.55
C ILE A 287 6.55 22.66 15.65
N PRO A 288 5.21 22.69 15.57
CA PRO A 288 4.41 21.48 15.62
C PRO A 288 4.60 20.61 14.36
N PRO A 289 4.41 19.27 14.47
CA PRO A 289 4.71 18.33 13.38
C PRO A 289 3.95 18.60 12.07
N HIS A 290 2.68 19.01 12.17
CA HIS A 290 1.88 19.34 11.00
C HIS A 290 2.43 20.57 10.27
N GLU A 291 2.91 21.57 11.01
CA GLU A 291 3.49 22.77 10.43
C GLU A 291 4.84 22.46 9.76
N LEU A 292 5.70 21.66 10.40
CA LEU A 292 6.93 21.14 9.78
C LEU A 292 6.62 20.39 8.48
N MET A 293 5.59 19.55 8.45
CA MET A 293 5.16 18.88 7.21
C MET A 293 4.75 19.89 6.13
N VAL A 294 3.93 20.89 6.47
CA VAL A 294 3.49 21.93 5.53
C VAL A 294 4.66 22.75 5.00
N LEU A 295 5.61 23.12 5.86
CA LEU A 295 6.85 23.78 5.46
C LEU A 295 7.66 22.93 4.49
N GLY A 296 7.81 21.64 4.79
CA GLY A 296 8.47 20.68 3.91
C GLY A 296 7.80 20.57 2.54
N ILE A 297 6.46 20.46 2.48
CA ILE A 297 5.71 20.41 1.22
C ILE A 297 5.83 21.73 0.46
N ARG A 298 5.81 22.87 1.15
CA ARG A 298 5.99 24.20 0.52
C ARG A 298 7.38 24.31 -0.10
N ALA A 299 8.42 23.83 0.57
CA ALA A 299 9.78 23.78 0.05
C ALA A 299 9.89 22.86 -1.18
N LEU A 300 9.23 21.70 -1.18
CA LEU A 300 9.14 20.83 -2.38
C LEU A 300 8.52 21.55 -3.57
N ASN A 301 7.42 22.28 -3.34
CA ASN A 301 6.75 23.05 -4.39
C ASN A 301 7.59 24.23 -4.90
N ALA A 302 8.53 24.71 -4.08
CA ALA A 302 9.50 25.73 -4.44
C ALA A 302 10.80 25.13 -5.03
N GLU A 303 10.84 23.83 -5.27
CA GLU A 303 12.01 23.07 -5.74
C GLU A 303 13.24 23.14 -4.81
N ASP A 304 13.04 23.53 -3.55
CA ASP A 304 14.06 23.49 -2.50
C ASP A 304 14.04 22.13 -1.78
N ILE A 305 14.80 21.18 -2.34
CA ILE A 305 14.84 19.79 -1.88
C ILE A 305 15.52 19.68 -0.50
N GLU A 306 16.54 20.48 -0.22
CA GLU A 306 17.28 20.40 1.04
C GLU A 306 16.40 20.83 2.22
N SER A 307 15.77 22.01 2.12
CA SER A 307 14.84 22.48 3.15
C SER A 307 13.63 21.57 3.27
N ALA A 308 13.15 21.01 2.15
CA ALA A 308 12.06 20.04 2.16
C ALA A 308 12.41 18.80 2.98
N LEU A 309 13.55 18.16 2.68
CA LEU A 309 14.00 16.95 3.37
C LEU A 309 14.26 17.23 4.84
N HIS A 310 14.91 18.34 5.17
CA HIS A 310 15.17 18.75 6.55
C HIS A 310 13.88 18.84 7.38
N ASN A 311 12.91 19.64 6.94
CA ASN A 311 11.65 19.83 7.66
C ASN A 311 10.83 18.54 7.77
N LEU A 312 10.79 17.74 6.70
CA LEU A 312 10.08 16.46 6.71
C LEU A 312 10.75 15.45 7.65
N ARG A 313 12.08 15.41 7.70
CA ARG A 313 12.85 14.55 8.62
C ARG A 313 12.67 14.98 10.07
N LEU A 314 12.66 16.28 10.36
CA LEU A 314 12.35 16.75 11.72
C LEU A 314 10.98 16.26 12.18
N ALA A 315 9.96 16.41 11.34
CA ALA A 315 8.62 15.91 11.62
C ALA A 315 8.57 14.38 11.78
N ALA A 316 9.28 13.64 10.93
CA ALA A 316 9.26 12.18 10.92
C ALA A 316 10.06 11.55 12.08
N ILE A 317 11.26 12.06 12.37
CA ILE A 317 12.20 11.48 13.33
C ILE A 317 11.88 11.92 14.75
N HIS A 318 11.72 13.23 14.98
CA HIS A 318 11.51 13.78 16.34
C HIS A 318 10.06 13.68 16.79
N HIS A 319 9.11 13.92 15.88
CA HIS A 319 7.68 13.92 16.20
C HIS A 319 6.96 12.65 15.75
N LYS A 320 7.65 11.68 15.14
CA LYS A 320 7.08 10.41 14.67
C LYS A 320 5.87 10.60 13.73
N HIS A 321 5.83 11.73 12.99
CA HIS A 321 4.66 12.15 12.21
C HIS A 321 4.41 11.21 11.02
N PRO A 322 3.29 10.47 10.98
CA PRO A 322 3.06 9.39 10.02
C PRO A 322 3.09 9.84 8.55
N GLN A 323 2.43 10.95 8.25
CA GLN A 323 2.33 11.46 6.88
C GLN A 323 3.69 11.91 6.37
N SER A 324 4.52 12.51 7.23
CA SER A 324 5.89 12.88 6.87
C SER A 324 6.76 11.66 6.59
N VAL A 325 6.62 10.58 7.38
CA VAL A 325 7.28 9.30 7.12
C VAL A 325 6.85 8.74 5.75
N SER A 326 5.56 8.74 5.45
CA SER A 326 5.05 8.27 4.15
C SER A 326 5.53 9.12 2.97
N ILE A 327 5.61 10.44 3.13
CA ILE A 327 6.14 11.35 2.10
C ILE A 327 7.63 11.08 1.87
N LEU A 328 8.43 11.03 2.94
CA LEU A 328 9.86 10.70 2.85
C LEU A 328 10.09 9.34 2.20
N PHE A 329 9.31 8.33 2.55
CA PHE A 329 9.38 7.01 1.91
C PHE A 329 9.21 7.14 0.38
N ARG A 330 8.21 7.89 -0.09
CA ARG A 330 7.95 8.06 -1.53
C ARG A 330 9.08 8.80 -2.21
N LEU A 331 9.56 9.91 -1.63
CA LEU A 331 10.68 10.68 -2.16
C LEU A 331 11.94 9.81 -2.28
N TYR A 332 12.31 9.11 -1.20
CA TYR A 332 13.48 8.24 -1.20
C TYR A 332 13.36 7.05 -2.14
N THR A 333 12.15 6.51 -2.31
CA THR A 333 11.88 5.46 -3.29
C THR A 333 12.08 5.96 -4.72
N GLN A 334 11.62 7.18 -5.03
CA GLN A 334 11.85 7.82 -6.34
C GLN A 334 13.34 8.05 -6.60
N LEU A 335 14.10 8.41 -5.56
CA LEU A 335 15.56 8.55 -5.62
C LEU A 335 16.30 7.20 -5.65
N GLY A 336 15.59 6.08 -5.52
CA GLY A 336 16.20 4.75 -5.50
C GLY A 336 17.04 4.47 -4.25
N THR A 337 16.78 5.16 -3.14
CA THR A 337 17.52 5.00 -1.88
C THR A 337 16.76 4.12 -0.87
N PRO A 338 17.46 3.32 -0.05
CA PRO A 338 16.84 2.48 0.98
C PRO A 338 16.43 3.25 2.25
N LEU A 339 16.75 4.54 2.35
CA LEU A 339 16.49 5.38 3.53
C LEU A 339 15.00 5.39 3.89
N GLY A 340 14.15 5.59 2.88
CA GLY A 340 12.70 5.61 3.08
C GLY A 340 12.17 4.29 3.64
N ALA A 341 12.65 3.16 3.10
CA ALA A 341 12.26 1.83 3.55
C ALA A 341 12.70 1.55 5.00
N SER A 342 13.93 1.95 5.35
CA SER A 342 14.45 1.85 6.72
C SER A 342 13.63 2.69 7.71
N LEU A 343 13.38 3.97 7.40
CA LEU A 343 12.57 4.86 8.23
C LEU A 343 11.16 4.30 8.44
N LEU A 344 10.53 3.85 7.36
CA LEU A 344 9.17 3.31 7.38
C LEU A 344 9.07 2.03 8.22
N LEU A 345 9.99 1.07 8.03
CA LEU A 345 9.99 -0.19 8.80
C LEU A 345 10.24 0.07 10.28
N ASN A 346 11.22 0.91 10.62
CA ASN A 346 11.50 1.26 12.01
C ASN A 346 10.29 1.93 12.69
N ARG A 347 9.61 2.85 11.99
CA ARG A 347 8.41 3.49 12.51
C ARG A 347 7.26 2.51 12.72
N ALA A 348 7.06 1.56 11.82
CA ALA A 348 6.00 0.57 11.92
C ALA A 348 6.25 -0.46 13.03
N CYS A 349 7.51 -0.79 13.30
CA CYS A 349 7.93 -1.71 14.37
C CYS A 349 7.89 -1.08 15.78
N ASP A 350 7.74 0.24 15.89
CA ASP A 350 7.63 0.93 17.18
C ASP A 350 6.36 0.48 17.93
N ASN A 351 6.54 -0.14 19.09
CA ASN A 351 5.45 -0.69 19.90
C ASN A 351 4.84 0.35 20.85
N ASP A 352 5.55 1.44 21.16
CA ASP A 352 5.09 2.45 22.12
C ASP A 352 3.95 3.29 21.53
N ASP A 353 4.05 3.60 20.24
CA ASP A 353 3.06 4.37 19.50
C ASP A 353 2.77 3.73 18.15
N VAL A 354 1.83 2.77 18.12
CA VAL A 354 1.43 2.09 16.88
C VAL A 354 0.65 3.03 15.97
N ASP A 355 1.31 3.48 14.91
CA ASP A 355 0.68 4.29 13.87
C ASP A 355 0.02 3.45 12.78
N VAL A 356 -1.20 3.83 12.41
CA VAL A 356 -2.04 3.11 11.45
C VAL A 356 -1.52 3.25 10.02
N VAL A 357 -1.07 4.44 9.62
CA VAL A 357 -0.70 4.73 8.23
C VAL A 357 0.56 3.97 7.83
N THR A 358 1.58 4.01 8.68
CA THR A 358 2.85 3.31 8.48
C THR A 358 2.67 1.79 8.51
N ASN A 359 1.87 1.26 9.44
CA ASN A 359 1.56 -0.17 9.50
C ASN A 359 0.82 -0.65 8.23
N LEU A 360 -0.19 0.10 7.75
CA LEU A 360 -0.86 -0.21 6.48
C LEU A 360 0.11 -0.20 5.31
N GLN A 361 0.97 0.81 5.23
CA GLN A 361 1.92 0.97 4.14
C GLN A 361 2.96 -0.16 4.13
N VAL A 362 3.55 -0.50 5.28
CA VAL A 362 4.49 -1.62 5.39
C VAL A 362 3.82 -2.94 5.04
N ALA A 363 2.58 -3.17 5.49
CA ALA A 363 1.84 -4.37 5.13
C ALA A 363 1.61 -4.49 3.62
N GLU A 364 1.26 -3.39 2.95
CA GLU A 364 1.07 -3.37 1.49
C GLU A 364 2.37 -3.70 0.74
N LEU A 365 3.52 -3.26 1.26
CA LEU A 365 4.83 -3.57 0.69
C LEU A 365 5.18 -5.06 0.85
N PHE A 366 4.93 -5.65 2.03
CA PHE A 366 5.07 -7.10 2.25
C PHE A 366 4.01 -7.92 1.50
N ASP A 367 2.85 -7.36 1.19
CA ASP A 367 1.83 -8.02 0.37
C ASP A 367 2.29 -8.09 -1.09
N ARG A 368 2.63 -6.94 -1.68
CA ARG A 368 2.93 -6.88 -3.12
C ARG A 368 4.32 -7.36 -3.49
N GLY A 369 5.24 -7.46 -2.53
CA GLY A 369 6.65 -7.67 -2.79
C GLY A 369 7.23 -6.41 -3.44
N ALA A 370 7.78 -5.51 -2.62
CA ALA A 370 8.42 -4.29 -3.09
C ALA A 370 9.93 -4.35 -2.90
N ARG A 371 10.65 -3.38 -3.48
CA ARG A 371 12.10 -3.27 -3.24
C ARG A 371 12.36 -3.14 -1.74
N HIS A 372 13.21 -4.02 -1.20
CA HIS A 372 13.52 -4.17 0.23
C HIS A 372 12.40 -4.76 1.12
N PHE A 373 11.27 -5.17 0.55
CA PHE A 373 10.18 -5.82 1.28
C PHE A 373 9.78 -7.10 0.53
N PRO A 374 10.36 -8.26 0.86
CA PRO A 374 9.99 -9.52 0.23
C PRO A 374 8.52 -9.83 0.48
N SER A 375 7.86 -10.51 -0.45
CA SER A 375 6.46 -10.87 -0.26
C SER A 375 6.33 -11.98 0.80
N VAL A 376 5.82 -11.65 1.99
CA VAL A 376 5.66 -12.60 3.11
C VAL A 376 4.29 -12.42 3.75
N PHE A 377 3.44 -13.45 3.67
CA PHE A 377 2.07 -13.45 4.17
C PHE A 377 2.03 -13.16 5.68
N GLY A 378 2.87 -13.83 6.47
CA GLY A 378 2.91 -13.63 7.91
C GLY A 378 3.25 -12.19 8.32
N ALA A 379 4.18 -11.55 7.60
CA ALA A 379 4.55 -10.15 7.83
C ALA A 379 3.42 -9.18 7.43
N ALA A 380 2.78 -9.40 6.28
CA ALA A 380 1.64 -8.61 5.86
C ALA A 380 0.47 -8.70 6.88
N VAL A 381 0.14 -9.90 7.34
CA VAL A 381 -0.88 -10.09 8.40
C VAL A 381 -0.51 -9.36 9.68
N TYR A 382 0.75 -9.46 10.12
CA TYR A 382 1.23 -8.81 11.34
C TYR A 382 1.02 -7.29 11.34
N PHE A 383 1.42 -6.60 10.27
CA PHE A 383 1.28 -5.15 10.20
C PHE A 383 -0.19 -4.72 9.97
N LEU A 384 -0.98 -5.47 9.19
CA LEU A 384 -2.40 -5.18 9.07
C LEU A 384 -3.15 -5.35 10.39
N GLN A 385 -2.88 -6.39 11.18
CA GLN A 385 -3.59 -6.57 12.45
C GLN A 385 -3.25 -5.46 13.45
N ARG A 386 -2.03 -4.91 13.42
CA ARG A 386 -1.63 -3.73 14.21
C ARG A 386 -2.46 -2.50 13.84
N ALA A 387 -2.71 -2.28 12.55
CA ALA A 387 -3.59 -1.22 12.07
C ALA A 387 -5.08 -1.48 12.40
N ALA A 388 -5.53 -2.73 12.24
CA ALA A 388 -6.91 -3.15 12.56
C ALA A 388 -7.22 -3.03 14.06
N LEU A 389 -6.24 -3.31 14.93
CA LEU A 389 -6.32 -3.10 16.38
C LEU A 389 -6.67 -1.67 16.76
N LYS A 390 -6.21 -0.68 15.99
CA LYS A 390 -6.56 0.74 16.16
C LYS A 390 -7.92 1.11 15.54
N GLY A 391 -8.67 0.14 15.03
CA GLY A 391 -10.00 0.32 14.46
C GLY A 391 -10.00 0.65 12.97
N ASN A 392 -8.87 0.53 12.27
CA ASN A 392 -8.81 0.85 10.86
C ASN A 392 -9.53 -0.19 9.99
N VAL A 393 -10.60 0.23 9.30
CA VAL A 393 -11.41 -0.66 8.47
C VAL A 393 -10.73 -1.10 7.17
N ASN A 394 -9.82 -0.30 6.62
CA ASN A 394 -9.06 -0.69 5.42
C ASN A 394 -8.13 -1.87 5.76
N ALA A 395 -7.52 -1.86 6.94
CA ALA A 395 -6.72 -2.98 7.43
C ALA A 395 -7.55 -4.26 7.57
N MET A 396 -8.78 -4.15 8.08
CA MET A 396 -9.71 -5.27 8.21
C MET A 396 -10.10 -5.84 6.83
N ILE A 397 -10.39 -4.98 5.85
CA ILE A 397 -10.70 -5.40 4.48
C ILE A 397 -9.49 -6.09 3.83
N ASN A 398 -8.29 -5.54 4.01
CA ASN A 398 -7.07 -6.13 3.48
C ASN A 398 -6.78 -7.49 4.15
N LEU A 399 -6.99 -7.63 5.46
CA LEU A 399 -6.88 -8.92 6.16
C LEU A 399 -7.88 -9.94 5.63
N ALA A 400 -9.12 -9.52 5.39
CA ALA A 400 -10.11 -10.37 4.76
C ALA A 400 -9.59 -10.88 3.41
N GLN A 401 -9.12 -9.98 2.53
CA GLN A 401 -8.57 -10.36 1.23
C GLN A 401 -7.34 -11.28 1.34
N LEU A 402 -6.45 -11.07 2.32
CA LEU A 402 -5.33 -11.97 2.62
C LEU A 402 -5.83 -13.39 2.90
N PHE A 403 -6.78 -13.55 3.81
CA PHE A 403 -7.31 -14.87 4.17
C PHE A 403 -8.18 -15.49 3.09
N LEU A 404 -8.78 -14.69 2.21
CA LEU A 404 -9.52 -15.22 1.07
C LEU A 404 -8.57 -15.86 0.04
N ARG A 405 -7.45 -15.20 -0.26
CA ARG A 405 -6.50 -15.66 -1.27
C ARG A 405 -5.46 -16.65 -0.73
N GLY A 406 -5.19 -16.64 0.58
CA GLY A 406 -4.23 -17.53 1.24
C GLY A 406 -2.77 -17.27 0.87
N SER A 407 -2.44 -16.10 0.34
CA SER A 407 -1.06 -15.76 -0.03
C SER A 407 -0.86 -14.26 -0.04
N THR A 408 0.35 -13.82 -0.36
CA THR A 408 0.69 -12.47 -0.85
C THR A 408 0.22 -12.25 -2.31
N ALA A 409 0.14 -11.01 -2.80
CA ALA A 409 -0.26 -10.71 -4.18
C ALA A 409 0.75 -11.26 -5.20
N VAL A 410 2.02 -11.25 -4.80
CA VAL A 410 3.11 -11.99 -5.45
C VAL A 410 3.52 -13.05 -4.45
N THR A 411 3.50 -14.33 -4.80
CA THR A 411 3.86 -15.42 -3.88
C THR A 411 4.72 -16.45 -4.59
N THR A 412 5.68 -17.00 -3.88
CA THR A 412 6.49 -18.14 -4.30
C THR A 412 5.92 -19.47 -3.81
N LEU A 413 4.85 -19.42 -3.01
CA LEU A 413 4.18 -20.61 -2.48
C LEU A 413 3.52 -21.41 -3.61
N ASN A 414 3.58 -22.73 -3.48
CA ASN A 414 2.81 -23.60 -4.35
C ASN A 414 1.31 -23.60 -3.97
N GLU A 415 0.47 -24.21 -4.80
CA GLU A 415 -0.99 -24.25 -4.59
C GLU A 415 -1.38 -24.87 -3.24
N SER A 416 -0.70 -25.93 -2.83
CA SER A 416 -1.02 -26.63 -1.58
C SER A 416 -0.67 -25.79 -0.34
N GLU A 417 0.46 -25.08 -0.38
CA GLU A 417 0.88 -24.17 0.69
C GLU A 417 -0.03 -22.95 0.77
N ARG A 418 -0.39 -22.36 -0.38
CA ARG A 418 -1.36 -21.25 -0.44
C ARG A 418 -2.69 -21.67 0.17
N GLN A 419 -3.20 -22.85 -0.19
CA GLN A 419 -4.47 -23.34 0.31
C GLN A 419 -4.48 -23.52 1.85
N ALA A 420 -3.32 -23.76 2.47
CA ALA A 420 -3.19 -23.87 3.91
C ALA A 420 -3.42 -22.54 4.67
N PHE A 421 -3.31 -21.40 3.98
CA PHE A 421 -3.59 -20.08 4.54
C PHE A 421 -4.98 -19.54 4.18
N VAL A 422 -5.69 -20.19 3.25
CA VAL A 422 -7.07 -19.81 2.91
C VAL A 422 -7.98 -20.11 4.11
N ASP A 423 -8.62 -19.07 4.64
CA ASP A 423 -9.52 -19.16 5.78
C ASP A 423 -10.80 -18.35 5.49
N LEU A 424 -11.79 -19.05 4.92
CA LEU A 424 -13.07 -18.44 4.54
C LEU A 424 -13.88 -17.93 5.75
N PRO A 425 -13.95 -18.63 6.90
CA PRO A 425 -14.53 -18.07 8.11
C PRO A 425 -13.88 -16.74 8.54
N LYS A 426 -12.54 -16.65 8.56
CA LYS A 426 -11.86 -15.38 8.88
C LYS A 426 -12.10 -14.30 7.84
N TYR A 427 -12.15 -14.64 6.56
CA TYR A 427 -12.51 -13.70 5.50
C TYR A 427 -13.86 -13.01 5.81
N HIS A 428 -14.90 -13.79 6.08
CA HIS A 428 -16.21 -13.25 6.41
C HIS A 428 -16.17 -12.47 7.72
N ALA A 429 -15.52 -13.00 8.77
CA ALA A 429 -15.53 -12.36 10.07
C ALA A 429 -14.79 -11.00 10.07
N TRP A 430 -13.69 -10.86 9.32
CA TRP A 430 -13.03 -9.57 9.12
C TRP A 430 -13.90 -8.58 8.34
N LEU A 431 -14.63 -9.04 7.32
CA LEU A 431 -15.60 -8.19 6.61
C LEU A 431 -16.73 -7.73 7.52
N GLU A 432 -17.32 -8.63 8.31
CA GLU A 432 -18.38 -8.28 9.27
C GLU A 432 -17.86 -7.27 10.30
N GLN A 433 -16.61 -7.41 10.75
CA GLN A 433 -16.00 -6.48 11.70
C GLN A 433 -15.81 -5.07 11.12
N ALA A 434 -15.54 -4.97 9.81
CA ALA A 434 -15.50 -3.69 9.09
C ALA A 434 -16.90 -3.13 8.82
N ILE A 435 -17.88 -3.97 8.47
CA ILE A 435 -19.29 -3.60 8.28
C ILE A 435 -19.88 -3.05 9.59
N GLY A 436 -19.56 -3.67 10.73
CA GLY A 436 -19.96 -3.23 12.06
C GLY A 436 -19.43 -1.87 12.50
N ARG A 437 -18.42 -1.35 11.80
CA ARG A 437 -17.93 0.04 11.96
C ARG A 437 -18.54 0.99 10.94
N GLY A 438 -19.42 0.50 10.08
CA GLY A 438 -20.10 1.28 9.04
C GLY A 438 -19.28 1.45 7.77
N SER A 439 -18.32 0.55 7.47
CA SER A 439 -17.51 0.64 6.25
C SER A 439 -18.35 0.38 4.99
N GLY A 440 -18.49 1.40 4.14
CA GLY A 440 -19.18 1.28 2.85
C GLY A 440 -18.46 0.30 1.92
N SER A 441 -17.13 0.30 1.94
CA SER A 441 -16.30 -0.59 1.12
C SER A 441 -16.49 -2.07 1.49
N ALA A 442 -16.59 -2.38 2.78
CA ALA A 442 -16.87 -3.75 3.22
C ALA A 442 -18.29 -4.20 2.87
N MET A 443 -19.29 -3.32 3.02
CA MET A 443 -20.67 -3.57 2.58
C MET A 443 -20.73 -3.82 1.07
N PHE A 444 -20.01 -3.03 0.29
CA PHE A 444 -19.94 -3.19 -1.16
C PHE A 444 -19.36 -4.56 -1.54
N ILE A 445 -18.25 -4.98 -0.91
CA ILE A 445 -17.66 -6.31 -1.12
C ILE A 445 -18.69 -7.42 -0.81
N LYS A 446 -19.37 -7.33 0.34
CA LYS A 446 -20.41 -8.31 0.73
C LYS A 446 -21.57 -8.34 -0.25
N GLY A 447 -22.01 -7.18 -0.74
CA GLY A 447 -23.05 -7.07 -1.76
C GLY A 447 -22.64 -7.73 -3.07
N MET A 448 -21.41 -7.52 -3.52
CA MET A 448 -20.87 -8.16 -4.73
C MET A 448 -20.75 -9.69 -4.58
N MET A 449 -20.43 -10.20 -3.39
CA MET A 449 -20.40 -11.64 -3.12
C MET A 449 -21.77 -12.28 -3.31
N HIS A 450 -22.83 -11.68 -2.76
CA HIS A 450 -24.21 -12.12 -2.98
C HIS A 450 -24.69 -11.90 -4.41
N ALA A 451 -24.16 -10.90 -5.13
CA ALA A 451 -24.50 -10.70 -6.52
C ALA A 451 -23.93 -11.82 -7.42
N ARG A 452 -22.75 -12.34 -7.08
CA ARG A 452 -22.08 -13.42 -7.84
C ARG A 452 -22.46 -14.82 -7.37
N GLY A 453 -22.76 -14.98 -6.10
CA GLY A 453 -22.87 -16.29 -5.46
C GLY A 453 -21.52 -16.90 -5.10
N ASP A 454 -20.52 -16.05 -4.80
CA ASP A 454 -19.13 -16.47 -4.58
C ASP A 454 -18.79 -16.55 -3.08
N HIS A 455 -17.69 -17.23 -2.77
CA HIS A 455 -17.08 -17.25 -1.43
C HIS A 455 -18.02 -17.71 -0.32
N GLY A 456 -18.89 -18.68 -0.62
CA GLY A 456 -19.85 -19.25 0.34
C GLY A 456 -21.12 -18.41 0.55
N CYS A 457 -21.33 -17.34 -0.22
CA CYS A 457 -22.60 -16.61 -0.25
C CYS A 457 -23.53 -17.16 -1.32
N GLU A 458 -24.81 -17.32 -0.99
CA GLU A 458 -25.84 -17.61 -1.99
C GLU A 458 -26.13 -16.39 -2.86
N LYS A 459 -26.41 -16.65 -4.13
CA LYS A 459 -26.78 -15.61 -5.10
C LYS A 459 -28.15 -15.03 -4.71
N SER A 460 -28.21 -13.72 -4.46
CA SER A 460 -29.47 -13.05 -4.08
C SER A 460 -29.48 -11.57 -4.47
N TYR A 461 -30.38 -11.18 -5.38
CA TYR A 461 -30.61 -9.78 -5.79
C TYR A 461 -30.98 -8.91 -4.60
N LYS A 462 -31.93 -9.38 -3.77
CA LYS A 462 -32.46 -8.61 -2.64
C LYS A 462 -31.36 -8.26 -1.65
N ILE A 463 -30.54 -9.24 -1.27
CA ILE A 463 -29.44 -9.05 -0.32
C ILE A 463 -28.33 -8.21 -0.96
N ALA A 464 -27.92 -8.53 -2.19
CA ALA A 464 -26.89 -7.80 -2.90
C ALA A 464 -27.23 -6.32 -3.06
N LYS A 465 -28.44 -6.01 -3.52
CA LYS A 465 -28.93 -4.64 -3.67
C LYS A 465 -28.99 -3.90 -2.35
N ALA A 466 -29.48 -4.52 -1.28
CA ALA A 466 -29.53 -3.89 0.04
C ALA A 466 -28.13 -3.45 0.53
N TYR A 467 -27.12 -4.31 0.36
CA TYR A 467 -25.74 -3.97 0.71
C TYR A 467 -25.14 -2.90 -0.20
N VAL A 468 -25.33 -3.00 -1.52
CA VAL A 468 -24.80 -2.01 -2.49
C VAL A 468 -25.46 -0.64 -2.29
N ASP A 469 -26.77 -0.59 -2.05
CA ASP A 469 -27.49 0.66 -1.78
C ASP A 469 -26.96 1.32 -0.50
N ARG A 470 -26.78 0.55 0.58
CA ARG A 470 -26.16 1.07 1.82
C ARG A 470 -24.73 1.55 1.59
N ALA A 471 -23.92 0.77 0.88
CA ALA A 471 -22.55 1.14 0.55
C ALA A 471 -22.50 2.45 -0.26
N SER A 472 -23.41 2.62 -1.22
CA SER A 472 -23.49 3.82 -2.05
C SER A 472 -23.88 5.08 -1.27
N LYS A 473 -24.71 4.95 -0.23
CA LYS A 473 -25.07 6.06 0.66
C LYS A 473 -23.90 6.47 1.56
N CYS A 474 -23.20 5.48 2.10
CA CYS A 474 -22.08 5.71 3.02
C CYS A 474 -20.83 6.16 2.26
N GLN A 475 -20.57 5.62 1.06
CA GLN A 475 -19.37 5.87 0.24
C GLN A 475 -19.75 5.90 -1.24
N PRO A 476 -20.42 6.97 -1.69
CA PRO A 476 -20.93 7.08 -3.06
C PRO A 476 -19.84 7.06 -4.15
N GLU A 477 -18.59 7.41 -3.81
CA GLU A 477 -17.44 7.27 -4.70
C GLU A 477 -17.22 5.82 -5.19
N LEU A 478 -17.63 4.82 -4.40
CA LEU A 478 -17.54 3.41 -4.81
C LEU A 478 -18.38 3.15 -6.06
N MET A 479 -19.60 3.69 -6.12
CA MET A 479 -20.50 3.49 -7.27
C MET A 479 -20.00 4.19 -8.53
N LYS A 480 -19.37 5.36 -8.40
CA LYS A 480 -18.75 6.06 -9.54
C LYS A 480 -17.60 5.25 -10.14
N ARG A 481 -16.82 4.57 -9.28
CA ARG A 481 -15.66 3.76 -9.69
C ARG A 481 -16.07 2.38 -10.21
N SER A 482 -17.18 1.83 -9.72
CA SER A 482 -17.64 0.49 -10.06
C SER A 482 -18.54 0.48 -11.30
N GLN A 483 -17.92 0.51 -12.48
CA GLN A 483 -18.66 0.38 -13.74
C GLN A 483 -19.36 -0.99 -13.83
N GLY A 484 -20.64 -0.98 -14.23
CA GLY A 484 -21.39 -2.21 -14.51
C GLY A 484 -22.07 -2.88 -13.31
N VAL A 485 -21.90 -2.39 -12.07
CA VAL A 485 -22.59 -2.96 -10.89
C VAL A 485 -24.11 -2.86 -11.00
N THR A 486 -24.62 -1.72 -11.48
CA THR A 486 -26.05 -1.52 -11.70
C THR A 486 -26.59 -2.49 -12.76
N ALA A 487 -25.86 -2.69 -13.85
CA ALA A 487 -26.21 -3.66 -14.89
C ALA A 487 -26.16 -5.10 -14.37
N MET A 488 -25.17 -5.43 -13.53
CA MET A 488 -25.06 -6.74 -12.90
C MET A 488 -26.22 -7.02 -11.94
N LEU A 489 -26.60 -6.05 -11.10
CA LEU A 489 -27.75 -6.19 -10.21
C LEU A 489 -29.05 -6.34 -11.01
N GLU A 490 -29.19 -5.61 -12.12
CA GLU A 490 -30.37 -5.72 -12.99
C GLU A 490 -30.44 -7.07 -13.71
N GLN A 491 -29.30 -7.59 -14.16
CA GLN A 491 -29.21 -8.93 -14.72
C GLN A 491 -29.63 -9.99 -13.68
N LEU A 492 -29.10 -9.87 -12.45
CA LEU A 492 -29.47 -10.78 -11.36
C LEU A 492 -30.97 -10.71 -11.01
N ARG A 493 -31.56 -9.51 -11.05
CA ARG A 493 -33.00 -9.31 -10.88
C ARG A 493 -33.79 -10.07 -11.94
N ALA A 494 -33.40 -9.94 -13.20
CA ALA A 494 -34.07 -10.62 -14.32
C ALA A 494 -33.93 -12.15 -14.25
N GLU A 495 -32.75 -12.63 -13.82
CA GLU A 495 -32.49 -14.06 -13.59
C GLU A 495 -33.40 -14.63 -12.49
N GLU A 496 -33.56 -13.93 -11.35
CA GLU A 496 -34.41 -14.39 -10.24
C GLU A 496 -35.91 -14.27 -10.52
N GLU A 497 -36.32 -13.25 -11.29
CA GLU A 497 -37.73 -13.08 -11.70
C GLU A 497 -38.14 -14.05 -12.83
N GLY A 498 -37.23 -14.91 -13.30
CA GLY A 498 -37.51 -15.93 -14.32
C GLY A 498 -37.77 -15.35 -15.71
N VAL A 499 -37.41 -14.09 -15.95
CA VAL A 499 -37.53 -13.44 -17.26
C VAL A 499 -36.40 -13.96 -18.15
N SER A 500 -36.65 -15.10 -18.80
CA SER A 500 -35.74 -15.70 -19.77
C SER A 500 -35.61 -14.79 -21.00
N THR A 501 -34.62 -13.91 -21.04
CA THR A 501 -34.08 -13.43 -22.32
C THR A 501 -33.15 -14.51 -22.86
N ALA A 502 -33.69 -15.34 -23.75
CA ALA A 502 -32.95 -16.38 -24.45
C ALA A 502 -31.89 -15.76 -25.40
N THR A 503 -30.61 -15.95 -25.06
CA THR A 503 -29.57 -16.44 -25.99
C THR A 503 -28.37 -16.95 -25.19
N PRO A 504 -27.91 -18.20 -25.39
CA PRO A 504 -26.64 -18.66 -24.87
C PRO A 504 -25.56 -18.32 -25.90
N THR A 505 -24.58 -17.49 -25.53
CA THR A 505 -23.36 -17.39 -26.32
C THR A 505 -22.18 -17.13 -25.39
N THR A 506 -21.40 -18.20 -25.23
CA THR A 506 -19.99 -18.23 -24.81
C THR A 506 -19.62 -17.53 -23.50
N ALA A 507 -19.25 -18.36 -22.52
CA ALA A 507 -18.32 -18.03 -21.46
C ALA A 507 -17.05 -17.41 -22.07
N ALA A 508 -17.05 -16.09 -22.22
CA ALA A 508 -15.85 -15.30 -22.42
C ALA A 508 -15.43 -14.81 -21.04
N SER A 509 -14.26 -15.28 -20.61
CA SER A 509 -13.47 -14.76 -19.50
C SER A 509 -13.60 -13.24 -19.39
N VAL A 510 -14.45 -12.78 -18.47
CA VAL A 510 -14.36 -11.41 -17.96
C VAL A 510 -13.25 -11.47 -16.93
N ALA A 511 -12.08 -10.97 -17.32
CA ALA A 511 -10.92 -10.86 -16.46
C ALA A 511 -11.32 -10.25 -15.10
N SER A 512 -10.80 -10.86 -14.03
CA SER A 512 -10.91 -10.38 -12.65
C SER A 512 -10.73 -8.86 -12.56
N PRO A 513 -11.70 -8.10 -12.03
CA PRO A 513 -11.43 -6.77 -11.51
C PRO A 513 -10.86 -6.93 -10.10
N LEU A 514 -9.75 -7.66 -9.98
CA LEU A 514 -8.93 -7.74 -8.77
C LEU A 514 -7.47 -7.63 -9.19
N THR A 515 -7.17 -6.50 -9.84
CA THR A 515 -5.86 -5.85 -9.77
C THR A 515 -6.06 -4.54 -9.01
N PRO A 516 -5.02 -4.05 -8.32
CA PRO A 516 -5.12 -3.48 -6.98
C PRO A 516 -5.97 -2.22 -6.93
N VAL A 517 -6.79 -2.10 -5.88
CA VAL A 517 -7.14 -0.78 -5.37
C VAL A 517 -5.83 -0.16 -4.87
N SER A 518 -5.23 0.73 -5.66
CA SER A 518 -4.28 1.68 -5.11
C SER A 518 -4.97 2.46 -4.00
N PRO A 519 -4.33 2.67 -2.83
CA PRO A 519 -4.86 3.51 -1.78
C PRO A 519 -5.10 4.94 -2.31
N PRO A 520 -6.00 5.72 -1.70
CA PRO A 520 -6.50 6.97 -2.26
C PRO A 520 -5.37 7.99 -2.47
N ASN A 521 -5.22 8.46 -3.71
CA ASN A 521 -4.65 9.77 -3.97
C ASN A 521 -5.59 10.81 -3.36
N THR A 522 -5.18 11.43 -2.27
CA THR A 522 -5.59 12.80 -1.94
C THR A 522 -4.91 13.75 -2.93
N PRO A 523 -5.53 14.89 -3.29
CA PRO A 523 -5.07 15.71 -4.40
C PRO A 523 -3.79 16.46 -3.99
N ALA A 524 -2.67 16.06 -4.57
CA ALA A 524 -1.53 16.96 -4.72
C ALA A 524 -1.73 17.72 -6.04
N VAL A 525 -1.87 19.03 -5.91
CA VAL A 525 -1.87 20.01 -7.00
C VAL A 525 -0.73 19.68 -7.98
N GLY A 526 -1.07 19.66 -9.26
CA GLY A 526 -0.27 19.03 -10.30
C GLY A 526 1.05 19.71 -10.61
N LEU A 527 1.95 18.95 -11.23
CA LEU A 527 2.83 19.37 -12.32
C LEU A 527 3.21 18.09 -13.12
N SER A 528 3.29 18.28 -14.43
CA SER A 528 3.32 17.28 -15.51
C SER A 528 4.49 16.27 -15.43
N ALA A 529 4.23 14.99 -15.72
CA ALA A 529 5.29 14.01 -16.02
C ALA A 529 4.94 13.12 -17.23
N VAL A 530 5.83 13.20 -18.22
CA VAL A 530 5.93 12.44 -19.48
C VAL A 530 6.28 10.97 -19.19
N PRO A 531 5.76 9.96 -19.94
CA PRO A 531 6.03 8.56 -19.64
C PRO A 531 7.35 8.07 -20.26
N ASN A 532 8.25 7.53 -19.43
CA ASN A 532 9.41 6.75 -19.85
C ASN A 532 9.14 5.24 -19.68
N ARG A 533 9.52 4.48 -20.71
CA ARG A 533 9.28 3.04 -20.92
C ARG A 533 10.53 2.24 -20.53
N PRO A 534 10.41 1.05 -19.90
CA PRO A 534 11.44 0.02 -19.97
C PRO A 534 11.08 -1.09 -20.96
N VAL A 535 12.14 -1.62 -21.58
CA VAL A 535 12.14 -2.59 -22.68
C VAL A 535 11.97 -4.02 -22.14
N ALA A 536 11.03 -4.79 -22.69
CA ALA A 536 10.96 -6.24 -22.54
C ALA A 536 11.04 -6.89 -23.93
N ARG A 537 11.86 -7.93 -24.06
CA ARG A 537 12.07 -8.75 -25.27
C ARG A 537 10.75 -9.34 -25.77
N VAL A 538 10.52 -9.28 -27.08
CA VAL A 538 9.31 -9.79 -27.75
C VAL A 538 9.69 -10.96 -28.67
N ASP A 539 9.07 -12.12 -28.46
CA ASP A 539 9.14 -13.25 -29.38
C ASP A 539 8.27 -13.00 -30.63
N ALA A 540 8.92 -12.75 -31.77
CA ALA A 540 8.28 -12.41 -33.04
C ALA A 540 7.55 -13.60 -33.71
N ALA A 541 7.86 -14.84 -33.33
CA ALA A 541 7.29 -16.04 -33.93
C ALA A 541 5.81 -16.25 -33.59
N ALA A 542 5.38 -15.86 -32.37
CA ALA A 542 3.99 -16.02 -31.93
C ALA A 542 3.01 -15.06 -32.64
N ARG A 543 3.50 -13.91 -33.12
CA ARG A 543 2.66 -12.93 -33.84
C ARG A 543 2.42 -13.32 -35.29
N LEU A 544 3.37 -13.96 -35.95
CA LEU A 544 3.22 -14.44 -37.34
C LEU A 544 2.17 -15.56 -37.45
N ALA A 545 2.12 -16.49 -36.50
CA ALA A 545 1.12 -17.55 -36.46
C ALA A 545 -0.32 -17.03 -36.25
N SER A 546 -0.49 -15.91 -35.53
CA SER A 546 -1.81 -15.30 -35.28
C SER A 546 -2.38 -14.52 -36.47
N LEU A 547 -1.52 -14.09 -37.41
CA LEU A 547 -1.91 -13.34 -38.59
C LEU A 547 -2.35 -14.25 -39.74
N GLU A 548 -1.73 -15.42 -39.92
CA GLU A 548 -2.13 -16.42 -40.92
C GLU A 548 -3.52 -17.03 -40.65
N ALA A 549 -3.90 -17.18 -39.38
CA ALA A 549 -5.21 -17.72 -38.99
C ALA A 549 -6.39 -16.76 -39.25
N SER A 550 -6.13 -15.48 -39.56
CA SER A 550 -7.16 -14.45 -39.68
C SER A 550 -7.57 -14.11 -41.14
N GLN A 551 -6.90 -14.69 -42.14
CA GLN A 551 -7.16 -14.40 -43.56
C GLN A 551 -8.16 -15.33 -44.26
N SER A 552 -8.70 -16.36 -43.59
CA SER A 552 -9.60 -17.34 -44.22
C SER A 552 -10.99 -17.41 -43.60
N ARG A 553 -11.82 -16.36 -43.76
CA ARG A 553 -13.28 -16.53 -43.79
C ARG A 553 -14.02 -15.31 -44.38
N VAL A 554 -14.44 -15.44 -45.63
CA VAL A 554 -15.37 -14.54 -46.32
C VAL A 554 -16.48 -15.40 -46.92
N THR A 555 -17.75 -15.21 -46.52
CA THR A 555 -18.96 -15.52 -47.33
C THR A 555 -20.25 -14.83 -46.82
N THR A 556 -20.72 -13.85 -47.61
CA THR A 556 -22.08 -13.56 -48.15
C THR A 556 -23.42 -13.81 -47.37
N ALA A 557 -24.07 -12.68 -46.97
CA ALA A 557 -25.51 -12.22 -47.11
C ALA A 557 -26.74 -13.08 -46.64
N PRO A 558 -28.00 -12.54 -46.47
CA PRO A 558 -28.53 -11.17 -46.66
C PRO A 558 -29.44 -10.59 -45.53
N ALA A 559 -29.85 -9.33 -45.72
CA ALA A 559 -30.53 -8.42 -44.79
C ALA A 559 -32.08 -8.53 -44.72
N LYS A 560 -32.67 -8.06 -43.60
CA LYS A 560 -34.05 -7.53 -43.52
C LYS A 560 -34.07 -6.16 -42.83
N LYS A 561 -34.81 -5.24 -43.46
CA LYS A 561 -34.99 -3.82 -43.12
C LYS A 561 -36.01 -3.61 -41.99
N ALA A 562 -35.72 -2.69 -41.07
CA ALA A 562 -36.73 -1.84 -40.43
C ALA A 562 -36.12 -0.48 -40.02
N ASN A 563 -36.91 0.57 -40.25
CA ASN A 563 -36.64 2.01 -40.21
C ASN A 563 -35.67 2.56 -39.15
N ALA A 564 -34.62 3.25 -39.63
CA ALA A 564 -33.81 4.19 -38.84
C ALA A 564 -33.51 5.44 -39.69
N GLN A 565 -34.40 6.43 -39.67
CA GLN A 565 -34.19 7.71 -40.38
C GLN A 565 -33.77 8.87 -39.48
N GLY A 566 -33.69 8.68 -38.15
CA GLY A 566 -33.20 9.70 -37.21
C GLY A 566 -31.73 9.57 -36.82
N HIS A 567 -31.20 8.35 -36.66
CA HIS A 567 -29.84 8.12 -36.13
C HIS A 567 -28.72 8.06 -37.19
N ALA A 568 -29.06 7.87 -38.47
CA ALA A 568 -28.06 7.72 -39.54
C ALA A 568 -27.31 9.03 -39.86
N ILE A 569 -27.95 10.19 -39.67
CA ILE A 569 -27.34 11.50 -40.01
C ILE A 569 -26.29 11.93 -38.97
N ALA A 570 -26.47 11.56 -37.69
CA ALA A 570 -25.49 11.83 -36.64
C ALA A 570 -24.27 10.89 -36.73
N ALA A 571 -24.50 9.60 -37.01
CA ALA A 571 -23.42 8.62 -37.19
C ALA A 571 -22.57 8.92 -38.43
N ALA A 572 -23.19 9.33 -39.56
CA ALA A 572 -22.46 9.68 -40.78
C ALA A 572 -21.60 10.94 -40.65
N ARG A 573 -22.04 11.94 -39.87
CA ARG A 573 -21.23 13.15 -39.57
C ARG A 573 -20.01 12.83 -38.71
N SER A 574 -20.16 11.93 -37.72
CA SER A 574 -19.03 11.50 -36.89
C SER A 574 -17.99 10.71 -37.69
N LYS A 575 -18.43 9.83 -38.60
CA LYS A 575 -17.51 9.02 -39.41
C LYS A 575 -16.72 9.87 -40.39
N ASN A 576 -17.37 10.81 -41.08
CA ASN A 576 -16.68 11.75 -41.98
C ASN A 576 -15.71 12.69 -41.22
N PHE A 577 -16.01 13.03 -39.97
CA PHE A 577 -15.09 13.79 -39.12
C PHE A 577 -13.85 12.95 -38.75
N TRP A 578 -14.04 11.72 -38.30
CA TRP A 578 -12.92 10.83 -37.91
C TRP A 578 -12.07 10.41 -39.11
N GLU A 579 -12.66 10.18 -40.28
CA GLU A 579 -11.92 9.90 -41.51
C GLU A 579 -11.10 11.12 -41.94
N ARG A 580 -11.66 12.33 -41.89
CA ARG A 580 -10.92 13.56 -42.17
C ARG A 580 -9.80 13.79 -41.16
N ALA A 581 -10.07 13.64 -39.87
CA ALA A 581 -9.09 13.80 -38.80
C ALA A 581 -7.93 12.80 -38.93
N ALA A 582 -8.22 11.54 -39.25
CA ALA A 582 -7.21 10.51 -39.49
C ALA A 582 -6.37 10.82 -40.74
N VAL A 583 -6.99 11.26 -41.84
CA VAL A 583 -6.26 11.63 -43.07
C VAL A 583 -5.41 12.89 -42.84
N THR A 584 -5.92 13.91 -42.16
CA THR A 584 -5.12 15.11 -41.83
C THR A 584 -4.01 14.81 -40.84
N GLY A 585 -4.25 13.95 -39.85
CA GLY A 585 -3.24 13.52 -38.89
C GLY A 585 -2.12 12.73 -39.56
N THR A 586 -2.47 11.81 -40.47
CA THR A 586 -1.50 11.03 -41.24
C THR A 586 -0.71 11.93 -42.19
N ALA A 587 -1.37 12.86 -42.89
CA ALA A 587 -0.70 13.82 -43.76
C ALA A 587 0.25 14.74 -42.97
N ALA A 588 -0.17 15.26 -41.81
CA ALA A 588 0.68 16.07 -40.95
C ALA A 588 1.88 15.27 -40.42
N TYR A 589 1.69 14.00 -40.07
CA TYR A 589 2.77 13.13 -39.61
C TYR A 589 3.75 12.78 -40.73
N CYS A 590 3.27 12.57 -41.96
CA CYS A 590 4.10 12.39 -43.14
C CYS A 590 4.91 13.66 -43.48
N VAL A 591 4.29 14.84 -43.40
CA VAL A 591 5.02 16.11 -43.58
C VAL A 591 6.06 16.30 -42.47
N TYR A 592 5.74 15.99 -41.23
CA TYR A 592 6.67 16.07 -40.11
C TYR A 592 7.87 15.12 -40.26
N THR A 593 7.63 13.88 -40.69
CA THR A 593 8.69 12.89 -40.93
C THR A 593 9.57 13.25 -42.14
N LEU A 594 9.00 13.84 -43.19
CA LEU A 594 9.79 14.36 -44.32
C LEU A 594 10.53 15.67 -43.99
N ALA A 595 9.99 16.50 -43.10
CA ALA A 595 10.64 17.72 -42.62
C ALA A 595 11.79 17.43 -41.63
N PHE A 596 11.82 16.26 -40.99
CA PHE A 596 12.85 15.87 -40.04
C PHE A 596 14.28 15.87 -40.63
N PRO A 597 14.58 15.23 -41.78
CA PRO A 597 15.91 15.32 -42.39
C PRO A 597 16.27 16.73 -42.85
N LEU A 598 15.29 17.53 -43.31
CA LEU A 598 15.48 18.96 -43.62
C LEU A 598 15.84 19.77 -42.36
N ARG A 599 15.24 19.46 -41.21
CA ARG A 599 15.53 20.10 -39.92
C ARG A 599 16.93 19.75 -39.42
N VAL A 600 17.37 18.51 -39.61
CA VAL A 600 18.75 18.08 -39.29
C VAL A 600 19.77 18.75 -40.22
N LEU A 601 19.45 18.92 -41.50
CA LEU A 601 20.30 19.64 -42.46
C LEU A 601 20.38 21.15 -42.19
N LEU A 602 19.31 21.76 -41.67
CA LEU A 602 19.27 23.20 -41.35
C LEU A 602 19.77 23.52 -39.94
N LEU A 603 19.96 22.51 -39.09
CA LEU A 603 20.44 22.68 -37.70
C LEU A 603 21.76 23.46 -37.62
N PRO A 604 22.79 23.19 -38.45
CA PRO A 604 24.05 23.95 -38.39
C PRO A 604 23.89 25.43 -38.76
N GLN A 605 22.99 25.73 -39.70
CA GLN A 605 22.67 27.10 -40.13
C GLN A 605 21.83 27.83 -39.08
N PHE A 606 20.95 27.11 -38.38
CA PHE A 606 20.20 27.66 -37.25
C PHE A 606 21.13 28.04 -36.10
N TYR A 607 22.09 27.19 -35.74
CA TYR A 607 23.07 27.52 -34.71
C TYR A 607 23.99 28.67 -35.13
N SER A 608 24.37 28.80 -36.41
CA SER A 608 25.16 29.96 -36.85
C SER A 608 24.39 31.28 -36.79
N VAL A 609 23.09 31.27 -37.10
CA VAL A 609 22.22 32.45 -36.98
C VAL A 609 21.95 32.79 -35.52
N VAL A 610 21.73 31.79 -34.66
CA VAL A 610 21.57 31.99 -33.21
C VAL A 610 22.85 32.53 -32.59
N GLN A 611 24.03 32.03 -32.99
CA GLN A 611 25.32 32.56 -32.55
C GLN A 611 25.48 34.03 -32.96
N TRP A 612 25.17 34.36 -34.23
CA TRP A 612 25.21 35.74 -34.72
C TRP A 612 24.25 36.67 -33.96
N ILE A 613 23.04 36.20 -33.60
CA ILE A 613 22.09 36.95 -32.78
C ILE A 613 22.63 37.14 -31.35
N LEU A 614 23.21 36.10 -30.74
CA LEU A 614 23.79 36.17 -29.40
C LEU A 614 24.99 37.12 -29.33
N ASP A 615 25.81 37.17 -30.39
CA ASP A 615 26.91 38.12 -30.54
C ASP A 615 26.40 39.56 -30.73
N MET A 616 25.32 39.74 -31.49
CA MET A 616 24.68 41.04 -31.71
C MET A 616 24.06 41.64 -30.43
N PHE A 617 23.61 40.80 -29.49
CA PHE A 617 23.05 41.22 -28.20
C PHE A 617 24.06 41.17 -27.03
N GLY A 618 25.32 40.81 -27.28
CA GLY A 618 26.41 40.88 -26.29
C GLY A 618 26.27 39.93 -25.10
N ILE A 619 25.57 38.80 -25.26
CA ILE A 619 25.30 37.82 -24.19
C ILE A 619 26.36 36.69 -24.15
N GLY A 620 27.24 36.61 -25.16
CA GLY A 620 28.38 35.68 -25.18
C GLY A 620 29.59 36.24 -24.44
N GLY A 621 29.76 35.84 -23.17
CA GLY A 621 30.93 36.18 -22.36
C GLY A 621 32.23 35.69 -22.98
N GLY A 622 33.18 36.60 -23.16
CA GLY A 622 34.54 36.28 -23.57
C GLY A 622 35.31 35.58 -22.45
N SER A 623 35.97 34.49 -22.80
CA SER A 623 37.21 34.08 -22.15
C SER A 623 38.04 33.28 -23.14
N ASP A 624 39.24 33.79 -23.37
CA ASP A 624 40.32 33.19 -24.15
C ASP A 624 40.51 31.70 -23.85
N ALA A 625 40.51 30.89 -24.91
CA ALA A 625 41.17 29.59 -24.96
C ALA A 625 41.94 29.47 -26.28
N SER A 626 42.80 30.45 -26.55
CA SER A 626 43.90 30.30 -27.48
C SER A 626 45.03 29.56 -26.75
N GLY A 627 45.13 28.25 -26.94
CA GLY A 627 46.34 27.50 -26.58
C GLY A 627 46.14 26.05 -26.20
N MET A 628 45.97 25.17 -27.20
CA MET A 628 46.83 23.99 -27.43
C MET A 628 46.17 23.07 -28.46
N MET A 629 46.49 23.31 -29.74
CA MET A 629 46.73 22.22 -30.66
C MET A 629 48.21 21.84 -30.53
N MET A 630 48.48 20.72 -29.87
CA MET A 630 49.38 19.65 -30.34
C MET A 630 48.84 18.33 -29.80
#